data_AF-A0A963EJ66-F1
#
_entry.id   AF-A0A963EJ66-F1
#
_cell.length_a   1.000
_cell.length_b   1.000
_cell.length_c   1.000
_cell.angle_alpha   90.00
_cell.angle_beta   90.00
_cell.angle_gamma   90.00
#
_symmetry.space_group_name_H-M   'P 1'
#
loop_
_entity.id
_entity.type
_entity.pdbx_description
1 polymer ?
#
loop_
_entity_poly.entity_id
_entity_poly.type
_entity_poly.pdbx_seq_one_letter_code
_entity_poly.pdbx_strand_id
1 'polypeptide(L)' 'MSLIKRIRGMFSTDLSIDLGTANTLIYVRGRGIVLDEPSVV' A
#
# COMPACT_ATOMS: atom_id res chain seq x y z
N MET A 1 -22.78 14.84 -1.51
CA MET A 1 -21.58 13.97 -1.56
C MET A 1 -22.04 12.52 -1.61
N SER A 2 -21.99 11.87 -2.77
CA SER A 2 -22.72 10.62 -3.07
C SER A 2 -22.27 9.40 -2.24
N LEU A 3 -23.24 8.57 -1.84
CA LEU A 3 -23.09 7.27 -1.15
C LEU A 3 -22.12 6.32 -1.88
N ILE A 4 -22.06 6.41 -3.21
CA ILE A 4 -21.17 5.60 -4.06
C ILE A 4 -19.70 5.90 -3.76
N LYS A 5 -19.35 7.17 -3.45
CA LYS A 5 -17.97 7.54 -3.07
C LYS A 5 -17.55 6.90 -1.74
N ARG A 6 -18.47 6.76 -0.77
CA ARG A 6 -18.19 6.14 0.53
C ARG A 6 -17.89 4.65 0.39
N ILE A 7 -18.67 3.96 -0.43
CA ILE A 7 -18.49 2.51 -0.66
C ILE A 7 -17.17 2.26 -1.39
N ARG A 8 -16.82 3.07 -2.41
CA ARG A 8 -15.53 2.95 -3.11
C ARG A 8 -14.33 3.21 -2.20
N GLY A 9 -14.44 4.12 -1.22
CA GLY A 9 -13.38 4.39 -0.25
C GLY A 9 -13.10 3.23 0.71
N MET A 10 -14.12 2.44 1.07
CA MET A 10 -13.93 1.26 1.94
C MET A 10 -13.23 0.09 1.23
N PHE A 11 -13.30 0.02 -0.10
CA PHE A 11 -12.58 -0.97 -0.91
C PHE A 11 -11.26 -0.43 -1.50
N SER A 12 -10.84 0.77 -1.10
CA SER A 12 -9.49 1.28 -1.38
C SER A 12 -8.48 0.40 -0.64
N THR A 13 -7.60 -0.29 -1.36
CA THR A 13 -6.38 -0.84 -0.77
C THR A 13 -5.46 0.33 -0.46
N ASP A 14 -5.53 0.82 0.78
CA ASP A 14 -4.58 1.83 1.27
C ASP A 14 -3.19 1.18 1.33
N LEU A 15 -2.39 1.48 0.31
CA LEU A 15 -1.07 0.93 0.03
C LEU A 15 -0.03 2.06 0.08
N SER A 16 1.11 1.79 0.70
CA SER A 16 2.27 2.68 0.71
C SER A 16 3.49 1.91 0.24
N ILE A 17 4.29 2.51 -0.63
CA ILE A 17 5.51 1.92 -1.18
C ILE A 17 6.67 2.80 -0.77
N ASP A 18 7.67 2.19 -0.15
CA ASP A 18 8.98 2.80 0.10
C ASP A 18 9.99 2.23 -0.89
N LEU A 19 10.59 3.10 -1.69
CA LEU A 19 11.55 2.74 -2.73
C LEU A 19 12.94 3.19 -2.30
N GLY A 20 13.54 2.41 -1.40
CA GLY A 20 14.91 2.60 -0.96
C GLY A 20 15.92 2.11 -1.99
N THR A 21 17.15 2.61 -1.89
CA THR A 21 18.27 2.17 -2.74
C THR A 21 18.65 0.71 -2.51
N ALA A 22 18.48 0.22 -1.27
CA ALA A 22 18.81 -1.15 -0.89
C ALA A 22 17.60 -2.08 -0.85
N ASN A 23 16.44 -1.58 -0.39
CA ASN A 23 15.22 -2.36 -0.20
C ASN A 23 14.00 -1.62 -0.73
N THR A 24 13.04 -2.38 -1.23
CA THR A 24 11.69 -1.93 -1.53
C THR A 24 10.76 -2.52 -0.48
N LEU A 25 9.96 -1.66 0.16
CA LEU A 25 8.98 -2.08 1.15
C LEU A 25 7.57 -1.73 0.68
N ILE A 26 6.62 -2.64 0.92
CA ILE A 26 5.20 -2.36 0.71
C ILE A 26 4.47 -2.52 2.03
N TYR A 27 3.73 -1.48 2.42
CA TYR A 27 2.83 -1.48 3.56
C TYR A 27 1.38 -1.45 3.10
N VAL A 28 0.53 -2.25 3.75
CA VAL A 28 -0.93 -2.22 3.58
C VAL A 28 -1.57 -1.86 4.91
N ARG A 29 -2.43 -0.84 4.91
CA ARG A 29 -3.16 -0.41 6.11
C ARG A 29 -3.95 -1.60 6.69
N GLY A 30 -3.73 -1.88 7.97
CA GLY A 30 -4.38 -2.98 8.69
C GLY A 30 -3.75 -4.36 8.45
N ARG A 31 -2.71 -4.48 7.62
CA ARG A 31 -1.93 -5.72 7.45
C ARG A 31 -0.46 -5.57 7.83
N GLY A 32 0.09 -4.36 7.83
CA GLY A 32 1.51 -4.14 8.10
C GLY A 32 2.36 -4.14 6.83
N ILE A 33 3.67 -4.37 7.00
CA ILE A 33 4.60 -4.58 5.89
C ILE A 33 4.32 -5.95 5.27
N VAL A 34 4.00 -5.97 3.98
CA VAL A 34 3.66 -7.18 3.22
C VAL A 34 4.73 -7.56 2.19
N LEU A 35 5.71 -6.68 1.96
CA LEU A 35 6.89 -6.93 1.13
C LEU A 35 8.06 -6.15 1.74
N ASP A 36 9.22 -6.81 1.84
CA ASP A 36 10.52 -6.24 2.17
C ASP A 36 11.57 -7.03 1.39
N GLU A 37 11.91 -6.54 0.20
CA GLU A 37 12.79 -7.22 -0.75
C GLU A 37 13.96 -6.30 -1.14
N PRO A 38 15.15 -6.83 -1.47
CA PRO A 38 16.22 -6.03 -2.03
C PRO A 38 15.80 -5.32 -3.31
N SER A 39 16.15 -4.04 -3.45
CA SER A 39 15.93 -3.22 -4.65
C SER A 39 16.94 -3.56 -5.74
N VAL A 40 16.72 -4.69 -6.40
CA VAL A 40 17.57 -5.20 -7.50
C VAL A 40 16.70 -5.56 -8.72
N VAL A 41 17.31 -5.60 -9.91
CA VAL A 41 16.65 -5.96 -11.18
C VAL A 41 17.13 -7.32 -11.64
#